data_AF-A0A497S1H5-F1
#
_entry.id   AF-A0A497S1H5-F1
#
_cell.length_a   1.000
_cell.length_b   1.000
_cell.length_c   1.000
_cell.angle_alpha   90.00
_cell.angle_beta   90.00
_cell.angle_gamma   90.00
#
_symmetry.space_group_name_H-M   'P 1'
#
loop_
_entity.id
_entity.type
_entity.pdbx_description
1 polymer ?
#
loop_
_entity_poly.entity_id
_entity_poly.type
_entity_poly.pdbx_seq_one_letter_code
_entity_poly.pdbx_strand_id
1 'polypeptide(L)'
;MITYLRSMIAVITGSILYIFMVWAPVIGPLITGFMVGLISGDNARRGFFTGLFSGILGFSILIYIFFRLDINNFISIFLLWVLILWNLIGIAFIVLGSVMGAITFSPLRSEDIHYLQKLWFK
;
A
#
# COMPACT_ATOMS: atom_id res chain seq x y z
N MET A 1 -11.09 17.63 1.69
CA MET A 1 -10.85 17.36 0.25
C MET A 1 -9.40 16.95 -0.02
N ILE A 2 -8.40 17.72 0.43
CA ILE A 2 -6.96 17.41 0.26
C ILE A 2 -6.57 16.04 0.86
N THR A 3 -7.13 15.70 2.02
CA THR A 3 -6.89 14.40 2.66
C THR A 3 -7.38 13.24 1.80
N TYR A 4 -8.64 13.24 1.35
CA TYR A 4 -9.16 12.18 0.48
C TYR A 4 -8.37 12.01 -0.82
N LEU A 5 -8.02 13.12 -1.49
CA LEU A 5 -7.22 13.09 -2.71
C LEU A 5 -5.86 12.42 -2.47
N ARG A 6 -5.21 12.74 -1.35
CA ARG A 6 -3.92 12.12 -1.00
C ARG A 6 -4.04 10.63 -0.69
N SER A 7 -5.14 10.18 -0.09
CA SER A 7 -5.41 8.74 0.06
C SER A 7 -5.57 8.05 -1.28
N MET A 8 -6.27 8.67 -2.23
CA MET A 8 -6.45 8.09 -3.57
C MET A 8 -5.12 7.96 -4.30
N ILE A 9 -4.29 9.00 -4.25
CA ILE A 9 -2.93 8.97 -4.82
C ILE A 9 -2.11 7.85 -4.16
N ALA A 10 -2.13 7.76 -2.82
CA ALA A 10 -1.43 6.71 -2.09
C ALA A 10 -1.88 5.31 -2.52
N VAL A 11 -3.19 5.11 -2.73
CA VAL A 11 -3.73 3.82 -3.18
C VAL A 11 -3.27 3.47 -4.59
N ILE A 12 -3.33 4.42 -5.53
CA ILE A 12 -2.88 4.20 -6.91
C ILE A 12 -1.38 3.89 -6.94
N THR A 13 -0.57 4.75 -6.32
CA THR A 13 0.89 4.57 -6.25
C THR A 13 1.24 3.25 -5.58
N GLY A 14 0.61 2.94 -4.44
CA GLY A 14 0.81 1.69 -3.71
C GLY A 14 0.46 0.45 -4.51
N SER A 15 -0.63 0.50 -5.27
CA SER A 15 -1.06 -0.62 -6.12
C SER A 15 -0.06 -0.89 -7.25
N ILE A 16 0.45 0.17 -7.88
CA ILE A 16 1.49 0.06 -8.92
C ILE A 16 2.76 -0.52 -8.30
N LEU A 17 3.21 0.03 -7.17
CA LEU A 17 4.42 -0.42 -6.47
C LEU A 17 4.30 -1.89 -6.04
N TYR A 18 3.12 -2.30 -5.57
CA TYR A 18 2.85 -3.67 -5.14
C TYR A 18 3.04 -4.67 -6.28
N ILE A 19 2.55 -4.37 -7.49
CA ILE A 19 2.69 -5.25 -8.66
C ILE A 19 4.16 -5.59 -8.94
N PHE A 20 5.07 -4.63 -8.75
CA PHE A 20 6.50 -4.83 -8.94
C PHE A 20 7.20 -5.44 -7.73
N MET A 21 6.77 -5.11 -6.51
CA MET A 21 7.47 -5.51 -5.30
C MET A 21 6.96 -6.82 -4.70
N VAL A 22 5.78 -7.32 -5.08
CA VAL A 22 5.21 -8.55 -4.53
C VAL A 22 6.10 -9.77 -4.75
N TRP A 23 7.00 -9.75 -5.74
CA TRP A 23 7.95 -10.83 -6.01
C TRP A 23 9.00 -11.01 -4.90
N ALA A 24 9.29 -9.97 -4.12
CA ALA A 24 10.14 -10.06 -2.94
C ALA A 24 9.27 -10.39 -1.71
N PRO A 25 9.29 -11.64 -1.20
CA PRO A 25 8.46 -12.05 -0.08
C PRO A 25 8.64 -11.11 1.09
N VAL A 26 7.52 -10.72 1.71
CA VAL A 26 7.46 -9.91 2.95
C VAL A 26 8.03 -8.50 2.78
N ILE A 27 9.30 -8.37 2.42
CA ILE A 27 10.04 -7.11 2.28
C ILE A 27 9.40 -6.20 1.24
N GLY A 28 9.07 -6.72 0.06
CA GLY A 28 8.48 -5.90 -1.00
C GLY A 28 7.11 -5.31 -0.62
N PRO A 29 6.15 -6.15 -0.18
CA PRO A 29 4.89 -5.67 0.36
C PRO A 29 5.05 -4.75 1.57
N LEU A 30 6.01 -4.99 2.46
CA LEU A 30 6.25 -4.16 3.63
C LEU A 30 6.79 -2.77 3.26
N ILE A 31 7.75 -2.67 2.33
CA ILE A 31 8.26 -1.39 1.80
C ILE A 31 7.14 -0.64 1.06
N THR A 32 6.37 -1.36 0.23
CA THR A 32 5.22 -0.78 -0.47
C THR A 32 4.22 -0.21 0.51
N GLY A 33 3.86 -0.99 1.53
CA GLY A 33 2.99 -0.56 2.62
C GLY A 33 3.54 0.70 3.27
N PHE A 34 4.81 0.69 3.67
CA PHE A 34 5.46 1.82 4.31
C PHE A 34 5.34 3.10 3.48
N MET A 35 5.63 3.04 2.19
CA MET A 35 5.47 4.16 1.25
C MET A 35 4.02 4.66 1.16
N VAL A 36 3.03 3.77 1.10
CA VAL A 36 1.60 4.13 1.13
C VAL A 36 1.23 4.83 2.44
N GLY A 37 1.77 4.35 3.55
CA GLY A 37 1.61 4.95 4.87
C GLY A 37 2.16 6.37 4.92
N LEU A 38 3.38 6.56 4.40
CA LEU A 38 4.02 7.87 4.28
C LEU A 38 3.17 8.86 3.47
N ILE A 39 2.71 8.44 2.29
CA ILE A 39 1.94 9.31 1.39
C ILE A 39 0.58 9.62 2.00
N SER A 40 -0.11 8.64 2.58
CA SER A 40 -1.45 8.86 3.15
C SER A 40 -1.44 9.55 4.52
N GLY A 41 -0.30 9.55 5.22
CA GLY A 41 -0.11 9.80 6.65
C GLY A 41 -0.94 10.89 7.30
N ASP A 42 -1.76 10.49 8.27
CA ASP A 42 -2.31 11.34 9.33
C ASP A 42 -2.43 10.49 10.62
N ASN A 43 -3.07 9.30 10.52
CA ASN A 43 -3.34 8.42 11.66
C ASN A 43 -3.22 6.93 11.27
N ALA A 44 -3.00 6.04 12.25
CA ALA A 44 -2.93 4.58 12.04
C ALA A 44 -4.15 4.00 11.31
N ARG A 45 -5.38 4.43 11.66
CA ARG A 45 -6.62 4.00 11.00
C ARG A 45 -6.58 4.31 9.50
N ARG A 46 -6.04 5.47 9.12
CA ARG A 46 -5.95 5.88 7.72
C ARG A 46 -4.94 5.02 6.98
N GLY A 47 -3.77 4.78 7.57
CA GLY A 47 -2.75 3.86 7.05
C GLY A 47 -3.29 2.44 6.85
N PHE A 48 -4.10 1.93 7.78
CA PHE A 48 -4.74 0.62 7.64
C PHE A 48 -5.61 0.54 6.38
N PHE A 49 -6.55 1.48 6.20
CA PHE A 49 -7.45 1.44 5.04
C PHE A 49 -6.72 1.71 3.73
N THR A 50 -5.80 2.68 3.68
CA THR A 50 -5.05 2.96 2.44
C THR A 50 -4.13 1.81 2.06
N GLY A 51 -3.48 1.17 3.03
CA GLY A 51 -2.70 -0.06 2.81
C GLY A 51 -3.59 -1.18 2.27
N LEU A 52 -4.69 -1.48 2.95
CA LEU A 52 -5.61 -2.54 2.54
C LEU A 52 -6.13 -2.34 1.10
N PHE A 53 -6.60 -1.13 0.77
CA PHE A 53 -7.09 -0.82 -0.57
C PHE A 53 -5.97 -0.88 -1.63
N SER A 54 -4.75 -0.46 -1.29
CA SER A 54 -3.60 -0.59 -2.20
C SER A 54 -3.27 -2.05 -2.51
N GLY A 55 -3.25 -2.89 -1.46
CA GLY A 55 -2.98 -4.31 -1.61
C GLY A 55 -4.06 -5.03 -2.43
N ILE A 56 -5.34 -4.77 -2.13
CA ILE A 56 -6.46 -5.37 -2.86
C ILE A 56 -6.47 -4.93 -4.33
N LEU A 57 -6.29 -3.63 -4.59
CA LEU A 57 -6.34 -3.11 -5.96
C LEU A 57 -5.14 -3.60 -6.77
N GLY A 58 -3.93 -3.57 -6.20
CA GLY A 58 -2.73 -4.13 -6.82
C GLY A 58 -2.85 -5.63 -7.10
N PHE A 59 -3.35 -6.41 -6.13
CA PHE A 59 -3.62 -7.85 -6.32
C PHE A 59 -4.68 -8.12 -7.38
N SER A 60 -5.75 -7.31 -7.43
CA SER A 60 -6.81 -7.48 -8.44
C SER A 60 -6.29 -7.26 -9.85
N ILE A 61 -5.45 -6.24 -10.06
CA ILE A 61 -4.78 -5.99 -11.35
C ILE A 61 -3.86 -7.17 -11.70
N LEU A 62 -3.10 -7.66 -10.73
CA LEU A 62 -2.16 -8.75 -10.94
C LEU A 62 -2.87 -10.06 -11.30
N ILE A 63 -3.95 -10.42 -10.59
CA ILE A 63 -4.82 -11.55 -10.95
C ILE A 63 -5.38 -11.38 -12.35
N TYR A 64 -5.89 -10.19 -12.70
CA TYR A 64 -6.45 -9.95 -14.02
C TYR A 64 -5.43 -10.21 -15.15
N ILE A 65 -4.18 -9.80 -14.95
CA ILE A 65 -3.08 -10.06 -15.91
C ILE A 65 -2.81 -11.57 -16.01
N PHE A 66 -2.76 -12.28 -14.88
CA PHE A 66 -2.50 -13.72 -14.84
C PHE A 66 -3.66 -14.56 -15.42
N PHE A 67 -4.91 -14.18 -15.21
CA PHE A 67 -6.07 -14.88 -15.79
C PHE A 67 -6.13 -14.80 -17.31
N ARG A 68 -5.51 -13.77 -17.90
CA ARG A 68 -5.41 -13.65 -19.36
C ARG A 68 -4.36 -14.60 -19.95
N LEU A 69 -3.49 -15.19 -19.13
CA LEU A 69 -2.53 -16.21 -19.52
C LEU A 69 -3.20 -17.58 -19.39
N ASP A 70 -3.78 -18.04 -20.50
CA ASP A 70 -4.53 -19.28 -20.71
C ASP A 70 -4.34 -20.38 -19.64
N ILE A 71 -5.33 -20.54 -18.75
CA ILE A 71 -5.31 -21.47 -17.60
C ILE A 71 -6.01 -22.78 -17.99
N ASN A 72 -5.37 -23.60 -18.82
CA ASN A 72 -5.96 -24.88 -19.26
C ASN A 72 -5.30 -26.13 -18.66
N ASN A 73 -4.27 -25.98 -17.83
CA ASN A 73 -3.53 -27.10 -17.23
C ASN A 73 -3.61 -27.11 -15.69
N PHE A 74 -3.61 -28.30 -15.09
CA PHE A 74 -3.58 -28.49 -13.63
C PHE A 74 -2.43 -27.74 -12.95
N ILE A 75 -1.27 -27.69 -13.59
CA ILE A 75 -0.09 -26.93 -13.13
C ILE A 75 -0.41 -25.43 -13.03
N SER A 76 -1.14 -24.86 -14.00
CA SER A 76 -1.54 -23.45 -14.00
C SER A 76 -2.51 -23.13 -12.86
N ILE A 77 -3.43 -24.05 -12.55
CA ILE A 77 -4.36 -23.93 -11.41
C ILE A 77 -3.58 -23.97 -10.08
N PHE A 78 -2.62 -24.88 -9.94
CA PHE A 78 -1.79 -24.97 -8.75
C PHE A 78 -0.94 -23.70 -8.53
N LEU A 79 -0.33 -23.17 -9.60
CA LEU A 79 0.44 -21.93 -9.54
C LEU A 79 -0.44 -20.72 -9.17
N LEU A 80 -1.67 -20.65 -9.68
CA LEU A 80 -2.64 -19.62 -9.29
C LEU A 80 -2.93 -19.67 -7.79
N TRP A 81 -3.11 -20.86 -7.21
CA TRP A 81 -3.30 -21.05 -5.78
C TRP A 81 -2.12 -20.56 -4.95
N VAL A 82 -0.90 -20.93 -5.35
CA VAL A 82 0.33 -20.45 -4.70
C VAL A 82 0.40 -18.93 -4.76
N LEU A 83 0.08 -18.34 -5.91
CA LEU A 83 0.08 -16.90 -6.11
C LEU A 83 -1.00 -16.19 -5.27
N ILE A 84 -2.19 -16.77 -5.11
CA ILE A 84 -3.24 -16.22 -4.24
C ILE A 84 -2.77 -16.22 -2.78
N LEU A 85 -2.29 -17.36 -2.28
CA LEU A 85 -1.81 -17.49 -0.90
C LEU A 85 -0.64 -16.53 -0.63
N TRP A 86 0.27 -16.41 -1.59
CA TRP A 86 1.38 -15.47 -1.56
C TRP A 86 0.91 -14.02 -1.41
N ASN A 87 -0.08 -13.62 -2.19
CA ASN A 87 -0.61 -12.27 -2.17
C ASN A 87 -1.45 -11.98 -0.92
N LEU A 88 -2.14 -12.96 -0.35
CA LEU A 88 -2.86 -12.77 0.93
C LEU A 88 -1.89 -12.39 2.06
N ILE A 89 -0.74 -13.07 2.12
CA ILE A 89 0.34 -12.74 3.07
C ILE A 89 0.91 -11.36 2.72
N GLY A 90 1.14 -11.08 1.43
CA GLY A 90 1.61 -9.78 0.96
C GLY A 90 0.71 -8.62 1.40
N ILE A 91 -0.62 -8.76 1.28
CA ILE A 91 -1.58 -7.74 1.72
C ILE A 91 -1.47 -7.47 3.22
N ALA A 92 -1.31 -8.52 4.04
CA ALA A 92 -1.12 -8.33 5.48
C ALA A 92 0.14 -7.50 5.78
N PHE A 93 1.25 -7.76 5.09
CA PHE A 93 2.49 -6.99 5.25
C PHE A 93 2.38 -5.56 4.68
N ILE A 94 1.63 -5.34 3.61
CA ILE A 94 1.28 -3.99 3.14
C ILE A 94 0.55 -3.21 4.22
N VAL A 95 -0.43 -3.84 4.90
CA VAL A 95 -1.19 -3.16 5.94
C VAL A 95 -0.27 -2.79 7.10
N LEU A 96 0.57 -3.73 7.55
CA LEU A 96 1.54 -3.48 8.62
C LEU A 96 2.50 -2.33 8.25
N GLY A 97 3.10 -2.38 7.06
CA GLY A 97 3.97 -1.33 6.57
C GLY A 97 3.26 0.02 6.50
N SER A 98 2.02 0.06 6.01
CA SER A 98 1.25 1.31 5.86
C SER A 98 0.85 1.92 7.19
N VAL A 99 0.51 1.10 8.18
CA VAL A 99 0.28 1.58 9.55
C VAL A 99 1.57 2.16 10.12
N MET A 100 2.72 1.47 9.96
CA MET A 100 4.01 1.98 10.44
C MET A 100 4.39 3.31 9.75
N GLY A 101 4.27 3.41 8.44
CA GLY A 101 4.56 4.63 7.69
C GLY A 101 3.66 5.80 8.08
N ALA A 102 2.37 5.54 8.30
CA ALA A 102 1.41 6.57 8.69
C ALA A 102 1.65 7.12 10.11
N ILE A 103 2.11 6.27 11.05
CA ILE A 103 2.42 6.66 12.43
C ILE A 103 3.76 7.41 12.50
N THR A 104 4.74 7.00 11.69
CA THR A 104 6.09 7.60 11.73
C THR A 104 6.06 9.09 11.33
N PHE A 105 5.20 9.48 10.39
CA PHE A 105 5.09 10.87 9.91
C PHE A 105 3.98 11.71 10.55
N SER A 106 3.14 11.13 11.42
CA SER A 106 2.11 11.91 12.14
C SER A 106 2.70 13.04 13.00
N PRO A 107 3.73 12.80 13.82
CA PRO A 107 4.31 13.86 14.66
C PRO A 107 5.14 14.89 13.87
N LEU A 108 5.94 14.45 12.89
CA LEU A 108 6.78 15.33 12.05
C LEU A 108 5.96 16.45 11.37
N ARG A 109 4.75 16.11 10.93
CA ARG A 109 3.87 17.05 10.23
C ARG A 109 3.23 18.09 11.14
N SER A 110 3.10 17.79 12.44
CA SER A 110 2.56 18.74 13.43
C SER A 110 3.56 19.84 13.76
N GLU A 111 4.86 19.52 13.75
CA GLU A 111 5.94 20.49 13.99
C GLU A 111 6.10 21.45 12.81
N ASP A 112 6.05 20.96 11.57
CA ASP A 112 6.15 21.80 10.36
C ASP A 112 5.02 22.85 10.29
N ILE A 113 3.79 22.46 10.62
CA ILE A 113 2.63 23.38 10.64
C ILE A 113 2.83 24.44 11.73
N HIS A 114 3.34 24.04 12.90
CA HIS A 114 3.60 24.96 14.00
C HIS A 114 4.70 25.97 13.66
N TYR A 115 5.77 25.54 12.97
CA TYR A 115 6.82 26.45 12.49
C TYR A 115 6.31 27.43 11.43
N LEU A 116 5.51 26.96 10.47
CA LEU A 116 4.94 27.81 9.43
C LEU A 116 3.96 28.84 10.00
N GLN A 117 3.15 28.48 11.00
CA GLN A 117 2.31 29.44 11.73
C GLN A 117 3.16 30.49 12.44
N LYS A 118 4.25 30.09 13.11
CA LYS A 118 5.14 31.01 13.83
C LYS A 118 5.85 32.01 12.92
N LEU A 119 6.07 31.65 11.64
CA LEU A 119 6.64 32.51 10.61
C LEU A 119 5.64 33.50 10.00
N TRP A 120 4.36 33.12 9.92
CA TRP A 120 3.30 33.98 9.37
C TRP A 120 2.73 35.00 10.37
N PHE A 121 2.86 34.73 11.67
CA PHE A 121 2.41 35.63 12.75
C PHE A 121 3.53 36.50 13.34
N LYS A 122 4.68 36.60 12.66
CA LYS A 122 5.76 37.56 12.92
C LYS A 122 5.77 38.62 11.84
#